data_AF-A0AAJ1N689-F1
#
_entry.id   AF-A0AAJ1N689-F1
#
_cell.length_a   1.000
_cell.length_b   1.000
_cell.length_c   1.000
_cell.angle_alpha   90.00
_cell.angle_beta   90.00
_cell.angle_gamma   90.00
#
_symmetry.space_group_name_H-M   'P 1'
#
loop_
_entity.id
_entity.type
_entity.pdbx_description
1 polymer ?
#
loop_
_entity_poly.entity_id
_entity_poly.type
_entity_poly.pdbx_seq_one_letter_code
_entity_poly.pdbx_strand_id
1 'polypeptide(L)'
;MPNVTYLNDKDINSKNRSSYHDNSELGAYSNELSELSEKNKENRGEYTKNKLKAPERMMTYPYNAISSPWRDKVLSPESLQETETQLLMHKFKEGDILYGLDNPRATALSDLAKVGFKRTSKSAVNTCNVFSMLRQSFRKKNDTKRNILIQNDITNATWDASKPKEYATDKSIKKEVHDYQRVINFKEFLSKHPKYNVKNDTELVTALINNPSMTTSVPLWQKTSKAGLDYQLFVNKAPVHFLVDTIGDDIDTVISKQGHGASITSSELRWLYRHKDTKEVKENLKFWRDGKAVPHSEIFADTKWSSYQPKHRYS
;
A
#
# COMPACT_ATOMS: atom_id res chain seq x y z
N MET A 1 -63.78 17.92 7.94
CA MET A 1 -62.80 17.66 6.87
C MET A 1 -62.11 18.96 6.52
N PRO A 2 -60.79 19.08 6.65
CA PRO A 2 -60.07 20.18 6.03
C PRO A 2 -58.93 19.73 5.10
N ASN A 3 -58.96 20.39 3.95
CA ASN A 3 -57.99 20.64 2.89
C ASN A 3 -56.53 20.21 3.07
N VAL A 4 -56.10 19.44 2.07
CA VAL A 4 -54.71 19.19 1.67
C VAL A 4 -54.15 20.45 1.00
N THR A 5 -52.98 20.89 1.42
CA THR A 5 -52.13 21.85 0.67
C THR A 5 -50.75 21.23 0.51
N TYR A 6 -50.31 21.07 -0.74
CA TYR A 6 -48.98 20.58 -1.10
C TYR A 6 -47.93 21.67 -0.87
N LEU A 7 -46.84 21.34 -0.19
CA LEU A 7 -45.63 22.18 -0.11
C LEU A 7 -44.49 21.52 -0.90
N ASN A 8 -43.81 22.36 -1.69
CA ASN A 8 -42.75 22.03 -2.63
C ASN A 8 -41.42 21.65 -1.96
N ASP A 9 -40.79 20.60 -2.47
CA ASP A 9 -39.43 20.13 -2.13
C ASP A 9 -38.34 21.01 -2.77
N LYS A 10 -38.16 22.23 -2.25
CA LYS A 10 -36.93 23.01 -2.44
C LYS A 10 -36.67 23.82 -1.19
N ASP A 11 -36.00 23.23 -0.19
CA ASP A 11 -35.13 23.95 0.76
C ASP A 11 -34.51 23.04 1.85
N ILE A 12 -34.00 21.86 1.47
CA ILE A 12 -33.09 21.10 2.36
C ILE A 12 -31.92 20.57 1.54
N ASN A 13 -30.98 21.44 1.18
CA ASN A 13 -29.63 20.99 0.89
C ASN A 13 -28.60 22.11 1.10
N SER A 14 -28.27 22.36 2.36
CA SER A 14 -27.02 23.04 2.70
C SER A 14 -26.43 22.38 3.95
N LYS A 15 -25.13 22.09 3.89
CA LYS A 15 -24.25 21.47 4.90
C LYS A 15 -24.22 19.94 4.90
N ASN A 16 -23.40 19.40 3.99
CA ASN A 16 -22.42 18.37 4.35
C ASN A 16 -21.24 18.44 3.37
N ARG A 17 -20.31 19.35 3.68
CA ARG A 17 -18.96 19.35 3.10
C ARG A 17 -18.16 18.27 3.85
N SER A 18 -18.12 17.07 3.28
CA SER A 18 -17.26 15.99 3.76
C SER A 18 -15.80 16.43 3.59
N SER A 19 -15.07 16.54 4.69
CA SER A 19 -13.62 16.63 4.69
C SER A 19 -13.07 15.31 4.12
N TYR A 20 -12.13 15.41 3.18
CA TYR A 20 -11.40 14.26 2.66
C TYR A 20 -10.54 13.70 3.79
N HIS A 21 -10.87 12.49 4.26
CA HIS A 21 -9.96 11.71 5.07
C HIS A 21 -8.86 11.14 4.17
N ASP A 22 -7.62 11.50 4.48
CA ASP A 22 -6.44 10.86 3.94
C ASP A 22 -6.34 9.44 4.56
N ASN A 23 -6.53 8.43 3.73
CA ASN A 23 -6.54 7.02 4.14
C ASN A 23 -5.11 6.45 4.31
N SER A 24 -4.12 7.30 4.53
CA SER A 24 -2.75 6.94 4.95
C SER A 24 -2.75 6.20 6.30
N GLU A 25 -3.78 6.38 7.11
CA GLU A 25 -4.00 5.63 8.36
C GLU A 25 -4.43 4.17 8.17
N LEU A 26 -4.94 3.76 7.00
CA LEU A 26 -5.46 2.38 6.80
C LEU A 26 -4.39 1.29 6.94
N GLY A 27 -3.13 1.71 6.92
CA GLY A 27 -1.97 0.87 7.12
C GLY A 27 -1.47 0.72 8.55
N ALA A 28 -1.55 1.80 9.32
CA ALA A 28 -1.14 1.82 10.73
C ALA A 28 -1.98 0.83 11.55
N TYR A 29 -3.26 0.65 11.20
CA TYR A 29 -4.16 -0.27 11.89
C TYR A 29 -3.88 -1.75 11.64
N SER A 30 -3.11 -2.13 10.61
CA SER A 30 -2.71 -3.54 10.44
C SER A 30 -1.74 -3.99 11.53
N ASN A 31 -0.89 -3.08 12.01
CA ASN A 31 -0.01 -3.29 13.16
C ASN A 31 -0.78 -3.14 14.49
N GLU A 32 -1.70 -2.17 14.61
CA GLU A 32 -2.52 -2.05 15.83
C GLU A 32 -3.47 -3.24 16.03
N LEU A 33 -3.97 -3.87 14.97
CA LEU A 33 -4.80 -5.07 15.09
C LEU A 33 -4.00 -6.30 15.53
N SER A 34 -2.70 -6.40 15.19
CA SER A 34 -1.81 -7.40 15.79
C SER A 34 -1.57 -7.11 17.28
N GLU A 35 -1.28 -5.85 17.64
CA GLU A 35 -1.03 -5.44 19.03
C GLU A 35 -2.28 -5.55 19.94
N LEU A 36 -3.48 -5.26 19.41
CA LEU A 36 -4.75 -5.44 20.12
C LEU A 36 -5.12 -6.92 20.31
N SER A 37 -4.64 -7.81 19.43
CA SER A 37 -4.81 -9.26 19.59
C SER A 37 -3.86 -9.84 20.65
N GLU A 38 -2.68 -9.24 20.83
CA GLU A 38 -1.70 -9.61 21.86
C GLU A 38 -2.13 -9.13 23.25
N LYS A 39 -2.60 -7.88 23.37
CA LYS A 39 -3.14 -7.33 24.64
C LYS A 39 -4.39 -8.06 25.15
N ASN A 40 -5.17 -8.67 24.26
CA ASN A 40 -6.32 -9.49 24.65
C ASN A 40 -5.95 -10.93 25.05
N LYS A 41 -4.71 -11.37 24.82
CA LYS A 41 -4.19 -12.66 25.30
C LYS A 41 -3.48 -12.55 26.65
N GLU A 42 -2.90 -11.41 26.99
CA GLU A 42 -2.27 -11.18 28.31
C GLU A 42 -3.27 -11.10 29.48
N ASN A 43 -4.55 -10.83 29.22
CA ASN A 43 -5.58 -10.80 30.29
C ASN A 43 -6.19 -12.17 30.64
N ARG A 44 -5.58 -13.28 30.20
CA ARG A 44 -6.09 -14.62 30.51
C ARG A 44 -4.98 -15.59 30.92
N GLY A 45 -4.26 -15.22 31.98
CA GLY A 45 -3.45 -16.18 32.71
C GLY A 45 -2.50 -15.54 33.71
N GLU A 46 -2.98 -15.17 34.91
CA GLU A 46 -2.10 -15.16 36.07
C GLU A 46 -2.88 -15.18 37.40
N TYR A 47 -2.84 -16.33 38.07
CA TYR A 47 -2.84 -16.41 39.53
C TYR A 47 -1.83 -17.50 39.90
N THR A 48 -0.61 -17.12 40.27
CA THR A 48 -0.06 -17.42 41.60
C THR A 48 1.28 -16.73 41.83
N LYS A 49 1.30 -16.02 42.95
CA LYS A 49 2.41 -15.41 43.69
C LYS A 49 3.76 -16.12 43.54
N ASN A 50 4.83 -15.34 43.33
CA ASN A 50 5.86 -15.22 44.36
C ASN A 50 6.69 -13.94 44.27
N LYS A 51 7.13 -13.54 45.45
CA LYS A 51 7.59 -12.22 45.90
C LYS A 51 9.13 -12.22 45.95
N LEU A 52 9.76 -11.07 45.66
CA LEU A 52 10.86 -10.41 46.43
C LEU A 52 12.06 -9.89 45.60
N LYS A 53 12.31 -8.60 45.84
CA LYS A 53 13.58 -7.88 46.05
C LYS A 53 14.50 -7.54 44.87
N ALA A 54 14.51 -6.25 44.53
CA ALA A 54 15.73 -5.50 44.24
C ALA A 54 16.60 -5.35 45.52
N PRO A 55 17.91 -5.12 45.39
CA PRO A 55 18.36 -3.72 45.39
C PRO A 55 19.53 -3.38 44.45
N GLU A 56 19.61 -2.06 44.23
CA GLU A 56 20.70 -1.20 43.77
C GLU A 56 22.14 -1.73 43.85
N ARG A 57 22.94 -1.43 42.81
CA ARG A 57 24.19 -0.65 42.96
C ARG A 57 24.81 -0.24 41.63
N MET A 58 25.13 1.05 41.53
CA MET A 58 26.06 1.64 40.58
C MET A 58 27.44 0.96 40.65
N MET A 59 28.04 0.69 39.50
CA MET A 59 29.49 0.67 39.34
C MET A 59 29.86 1.19 37.95
N THR A 60 30.39 2.41 37.94
CA THR A 60 31.22 2.95 36.86
C THR A 60 32.58 2.28 36.88
N TYR A 61 33.08 1.82 35.73
CA TYR A 61 34.48 1.50 35.52
C TYR A 61 34.93 1.91 34.10
N PRO A 62 36.23 2.17 33.90
CA PRO A 62 36.72 3.25 33.07
C PRO A 62 37.17 2.76 31.70
N TYR A 63 37.21 3.74 30.79
CA TYR A 63 37.94 3.72 29.53
C TYR A 63 39.33 3.09 29.68
N ASN A 64 39.59 2.05 28.89
CA ASN A 64 40.93 1.70 28.46
C ASN A 64 40.92 1.42 26.96
N ALA A 65 41.76 2.17 26.26
CA ALA A 65 41.95 2.13 24.83
C ALA A 65 42.46 0.76 24.38
N ILE A 66 41.72 0.13 23.47
CA ILE A 66 42.24 -0.90 22.58
C ILE A 66 42.16 -0.34 21.18
N SER A 67 43.33 -0.13 20.59
CA SER A 67 43.53 0.27 19.19
C SER A 67 42.79 -0.68 18.26
N SER A 68 41.81 -0.15 17.53
CA SER A 68 41.10 -0.89 16.48
C SER A 68 41.67 -0.46 15.11
N PRO A 69 42.12 -1.38 14.23
CA PRO A 69 42.78 -1.07 12.97
C PRO A 69 41.76 -0.77 11.86
N TRP A 70 40.80 0.11 12.15
CA TRP A 70 39.76 0.52 11.21
C TRP A 70 39.71 2.04 11.14
N ARG A 71 40.75 2.63 10.55
CA ARG A 71 40.64 3.94 9.90
C ARG A 71 41.07 3.81 8.45
N ASP A 72 40.20 4.37 7.61
CA ASP A 72 40.46 4.81 6.25
C ASP A 72 40.50 3.71 5.17
N LYS A 73 39.41 2.95 5.06
CA LYS A 73 38.96 2.57 3.70
C LYS A 73 38.24 3.77 3.11
N VAL A 74 39.00 4.61 2.41
CA VAL A 74 38.43 5.55 1.43
C VAL A 74 37.76 4.67 0.37
N LEU A 75 36.42 4.59 0.43
CA LEU A 75 35.63 3.93 -0.61
C LEU A 75 35.91 4.66 -1.93
N SER A 76 36.30 3.91 -2.97
CA SER A 76 36.56 4.53 -4.27
C SER A 76 35.26 5.14 -4.80
N PRO A 77 35.33 6.25 -5.56
CA PRO A 77 34.14 6.87 -6.17
C PRO A 77 33.30 5.90 -7.00
N GLU A 78 33.95 4.93 -7.66
CA GLU A 78 33.27 3.86 -8.41
C GLU A 78 32.48 2.92 -7.49
N SER A 79 33.03 2.50 -6.35
CA SER A 79 32.31 1.66 -5.39
C SER A 79 31.11 2.37 -4.75
N LEU A 80 31.20 3.69 -4.55
CA LEU A 80 30.10 4.51 -4.07
C LEU A 80 28.99 4.64 -5.12
N GLN A 81 29.34 4.92 -6.38
CA GLN A 81 28.40 4.94 -7.50
C GLN A 81 27.69 3.59 -7.71
N GLU A 82 28.41 2.48 -7.54
CA GLU A 82 27.86 1.13 -7.66
C GLU A 82 26.88 0.80 -6.52
N THR A 83 27.15 1.30 -5.30
CA THR A 83 26.22 1.17 -4.16
C THR A 83 24.99 2.09 -4.26
N GLU A 84 25.15 3.32 -4.75
CA GLU A 84 24.04 4.27 -4.94
C GLU A 84 23.09 3.80 -6.04
N THR A 85 23.63 3.26 -7.14
CA THR A 85 22.79 2.70 -8.23
C THR A 85 21.97 1.48 -7.81
N GLN A 86 22.26 0.85 -6.67
CA GLN A 86 21.46 -0.25 -6.12
C GLN A 86 20.33 0.20 -5.19
N LEU A 87 20.15 1.52 -4.97
CA LEU A 87 19.08 2.04 -4.13
C LEU A 87 17.78 2.26 -4.91
N LEU A 88 16.66 2.04 -4.24
CA LEU A 88 15.31 2.19 -4.78
C LEU A 88 15.11 3.56 -5.44
N MET A 89 15.53 4.63 -4.76
CA MET A 89 15.32 6.01 -5.23
C MET A 89 15.99 6.33 -6.56
N HIS A 90 17.07 5.63 -6.92
CA HIS A 90 17.77 5.80 -8.20
C HIS A 90 17.25 4.87 -9.30
N LYS A 91 16.55 3.80 -8.93
CA LYS A 91 15.99 2.81 -9.88
C LYS A 91 14.52 3.02 -10.19
N PHE A 92 13.79 3.69 -9.31
CA PHE A 92 12.37 4.00 -9.47
C PHE A 92 12.18 5.05 -10.58
N LYS A 93 11.19 4.84 -11.44
CA LYS A 93 10.88 5.68 -12.60
C LYS A 93 9.40 6.04 -12.64
N GLU A 94 9.07 7.06 -13.43
CA GLU A 94 7.67 7.38 -13.76
C GLU A 94 6.97 6.13 -14.33
N GLY A 95 5.81 5.79 -13.79
CA GLY A 95 5.07 4.59 -14.18
C GLY A 95 5.34 3.36 -13.31
N ASP A 96 6.42 3.33 -12.53
CA ASP A 96 6.67 2.27 -11.55
C ASP A 96 5.66 2.34 -10.40
N ILE A 97 5.55 1.27 -9.61
CA ILE A 97 4.64 1.24 -8.46
C ILE A 97 5.24 0.50 -7.27
N LEU A 98 4.99 1.03 -6.07
CA LEU A 98 5.41 0.44 -4.80
C LEU A 98 4.31 -0.41 -4.16
N TYR A 99 4.75 -1.58 -3.68
CA TYR A 99 4.02 -2.51 -2.83
C TYR A 99 4.84 -2.79 -1.57
N GLY A 100 4.19 -3.20 -0.49
CA GLY A 100 4.84 -3.44 0.80
C GLY A 100 3.92 -3.13 1.96
N LEU A 101 4.42 -3.36 3.18
CA LEU A 101 3.77 -2.88 4.39
C LEU A 101 3.79 -1.35 4.44
N ASP A 102 2.88 -0.77 5.20
CA ASP A 102 2.68 0.69 5.21
C ASP A 102 3.86 1.47 5.78
N ASN A 103 4.46 1.01 6.87
CA ASN A 103 5.62 1.68 7.46
C ASN A 103 6.83 1.71 6.51
N PRO A 104 7.29 0.56 5.95
CA PRO A 104 8.35 0.58 4.94
C PRO A 104 8.00 1.43 3.71
N ARG A 105 6.74 1.37 3.26
CA ARG A 105 6.27 2.13 2.12
C ARG A 105 6.26 3.63 2.38
N ALA A 106 5.89 4.07 3.58
CA ALA A 106 5.95 5.47 3.97
C ALA A 106 7.39 5.99 3.97
N THR A 107 8.35 5.21 4.49
CA THR A 107 9.78 5.53 4.42
C THR A 107 10.24 5.64 2.97
N ALA A 108 9.96 4.63 2.14
CA ALA A 108 10.33 4.63 0.73
C ALA A 108 9.73 5.81 -0.04
N LEU A 109 8.47 6.16 0.21
CA LEU A 109 7.83 7.33 -0.38
C LEU A 109 8.46 8.65 0.07
N SER A 110 8.89 8.74 1.33
CA SER A 110 9.61 9.91 1.83
C SER A 110 10.95 10.08 1.12
N ASP A 111 11.66 8.99 0.84
CA ASP A 111 12.94 9.03 0.11
C ASP A 111 12.74 9.35 -1.37
N LEU A 112 11.74 8.75 -2.01
CA LEU A 112 11.34 9.07 -3.38
C LEU A 112 10.94 10.55 -3.54
N ALA A 113 10.30 11.14 -2.53
CA ALA A 113 9.95 12.56 -2.55
C ALA A 113 11.18 13.48 -2.58
N LYS A 114 12.30 13.08 -1.94
CA LYS A 114 13.57 13.84 -1.96
C LYS A 114 14.17 13.93 -3.36
N VAL A 115 13.95 12.91 -4.20
CA VAL A 115 14.42 12.86 -5.59
C VAL A 115 13.36 13.27 -6.62
N GLY A 116 12.22 13.82 -6.15
CA GLY A 116 11.23 14.49 -7.01
C GLY A 116 9.91 13.75 -7.22
N PHE A 117 9.76 12.50 -6.76
CA PHE A 117 8.51 11.75 -6.88
C PHE A 117 7.51 12.14 -5.78
N LYS A 118 6.72 13.17 -6.05
CA LYS A 118 5.72 13.69 -5.10
C LYS A 118 4.39 12.93 -5.20
N ARG A 119 3.71 12.71 -4.07
CA ARG A 119 2.37 12.10 -4.01
C ARG A 119 1.30 12.91 -4.74
N THR A 120 1.42 14.23 -4.72
CA THR A 120 0.50 15.15 -5.39
C THR A 120 1.25 16.27 -6.10
N SER A 121 0.74 16.72 -7.23
CA SER A 121 1.27 17.88 -7.97
C SER A 121 0.13 18.66 -8.63
N LYS A 122 0.40 19.91 -9.01
CA LYS A 122 -0.57 20.73 -9.74
C LYS A 122 -0.85 20.09 -11.11
N SER A 123 -2.11 20.04 -11.51
CA SER A 123 -2.50 19.74 -12.88
C SER A 123 -1.81 20.74 -13.81
N ALA A 124 -1.09 20.27 -14.82
CA ALA A 124 -0.61 21.13 -15.87
C ALA A 124 -1.84 21.77 -16.53
N VAL A 125 -2.04 23.06 -16.31
CA VAL A 125 -3.08 23.83 -17.00
C VAL A 125 -2.53 24.09 -18.38
N ASN A 126 -3.18 23.56 -19.43
CA ASN A 126 -2.87 23.94 -20.81
C ASN A 126 -3.15 25.44 -20.96
N THR A 127 -2.12 26.27 -20.81
CA THR A 127 -2.20 27.71 -20.97
C THR A 127 -2.10 28.08 -22.45
N CYS A 128 -3.21 27.95 -23.17
CA CYS A 128 -3.48 28.76 -24.35
C CYS A 128 -4.96 29.18 -24.31
N ASN A 129 -5.28 30.23 -23.54
CA ASN A 129 -6.38 31.14 -23.89
C ASN A 129 -6.40 32.36 -22.95
N VAL A 130 -6.05 33.50 -23.54
CA VAL A 130 -5.97 34.84 -22.94
C VAL A 130 -7.33 35.30 -22.35
N PHE A 131 -8.44 34.74 -22.84
CA PHE A 131 -9.80 34.99 -22.34
C PHE A 131 -10.11 34.42 -20.93
N SER A 132 -9.23 33.60 -20.34
CA SER A 132 -9.45 33.02 -19.00
C SER A 132 -9.05 33.95 -17.84
N MET A 133 -8.27 35.01 -18.10
CA MET A 133 -7.79 35.91 -17.03
C MET A 133 -8.92 36.72 -16.37
N LEU A 134 -10.00 37.04 -17.08
CA LEU A 134 -11.10 37.85 -16.53
C LEU A 134 -12.06 37.07 -15.60
N ARG A 135 -11.99 35.73 -15.55
CA ARG A 135 -12.88 34.88 -14.72
C ARG A 135 -12.20 34.30 -13.47
N GLN A 136 -10.90 34.52 -13.26
CA GLN A 136 -10.14 33.88 -12.19
C GLN A 136 -10.36 34.47 -10.79
N SER A 137 -11.08 35.59 -10.66
CA SER A 137 -11.26 36.28 -9.37
C SER A 137 -12.27 35.59 -8.42
N PHE A 138 -13.07 34.63 -8.88
CA PHE A 138 -14.11 33.97 -8.07
C PHE A 138 -14.19 32.45 -8.27
N ARG A 139 -13.09 31.73 -8.01
CA ARG A 139 -12.99 30.31 -7.55
C ARG A 139 -11.60 29.78 -7.86
N LYS A 140 -10.65 29.94 -6.94
CA LYS A 140 -9.46 29.08 -6.89
C LYS A 140 -9.91 27.67 -6.51
N LYS A 141 -10.21 26.82 -7.49
CA LYS A 141 -10.19 25.38 -7.26
C LYS A 141 -8.72 24.96 -7.20
N ASN A 142 -8.33 24.29 -6.13
CA ASN A 142 -7.04 23.62 -6.09
C ASN A 142 -7.07 22.47 -7.10
N ASP A 143 -6.47 22.68 -8.27
CA ASP A 143 -6.31 21.67 -9.33
C ASP A 143 -5.16 20.70 -9.03
N THR A 144 -4.98 20.31 -7.77
CA THR A 144 -3.98 19.31 -7.38
C THR A 144 -4.50 17.91 -7.65
N LYS A 145 -3.71 17.10 -8.36
CA LYS A 145 -4.02 15.69 -8.61
C LYS A 145 -2.95 14.79 -7.99
N ARG A 146 -3.32 13.54 -7.73
CA ARG A 146 -2.43 12.51 -7.20
C ARG A 146 -1.58 11.90 -8.32
N ASN A 147 -0.29 11.68 -8.04
CA ASN A 147 0.55 10.82 -8.87
C ASN A 147 0.43 9.37 -8.39
N ILE A 148 0.50 8.43 -9.32
CA ILE A 148 0.40 7.00 -9.01
C ILE A 148 1.79 6.50 -8.64
N LEU A 149 2.04 6.28 -7.35
CA LEU A 149 3.30 5.75 -6.83
C LEU A 149 3.10 4.44 -6.06
N ILE A 150 1.88 4.17 -5.57
CA ILE A 150 1.53 2.95 -4.83
C ILE A 150 0.24 2.34 -5.36
N GLN A 151 0.03 1.04 -5.14
CA GLN A 151 -1.21 0.37 -5.58
C GLN A 151 -2.49 0.97 -5.01
N ASN A 152 -2.42 1.54 -3.79
CA ASN A 152 -3.56 2.19 -3.17
C ASN A 152 -4.04 3.41 -4.01
N ASP A 153 -3.16 4.07 -4.77
CA ASP A 153 -3.57 5.22 -5.60
C ASP A 153 -4.54 4.80 -6.70
N ILE A 154 -4.24 3.66 -7.34
CA ILE A 154 -5.07 3.09 -8.40
C ILE A 154 -6.34 2.51 -7.81
N THR A 155 -6.20 1.75 -6.72
CA THR A 155 -7.31 1.05 -6.06
C THR A 155 -8.36 2.05 -5.57
N ASN A 156 -7.94 3.07 -4.82
CA ASN A 156 -8.83 4.06 -4.24
C ASN A 156 -9.48 4.96 -5.30
N ALA A 157 -8.77 5.25 -6.40
CA ALA A 157 -9.35 5.97 -7.52
C ALA A 157 -10.36 5.12 -8.33
N THR A 158 -10.33 3.79 -8.18
CA THR A 158 -11.15 2.85 -8.94
C THR A 158 -12.39 2.36 -8.17
N TRP A 159 -12.23 2.02 -6.89
CA TRP A 159 -13.27 1.38 -6.07
C TRP A 159 -13.17 1.85 -4.61
N ASP A 160 -14.33 1.95 -3.95
CA ASP A 160 -14.46 2.40 -2.57
C ASP A 160 -15.36 1.42 -1.80
N ALA A 161 -14.89 0.95 -0.63
CA ALA A 161 -15.67 0.09 0.25
C ALA A 161 -16.95 0.74 0.76
N SER A 162 -17.02 2.08 0.82
CA SER A 162 -18.25 2.81 1.17
C SER A 162 -19.33 2.68 0.08
N LYS A 163 -18.94 2.31 -1.15
CA LYS A 163 -19.80 2.16 -2.32
C LYS A 163 -19.48 0.85 -3.03
N PRO A 164 -19.65 -0.30 -2.37
CA PRO A 164 -19.02 -1.55 -2.80
C PRO A 164 -19.61 -2.11 -4.10
N LYS A 165 -20.80 -1.64 -4.49
CA LYS A 165 -21.55 -2.06 -5.69
C LYS A 165 -21.20 -1.27 -6.96
N GLU A 166 -20.29 -0.30 -6.90
CA GLU A 166 -19.96 0.55 -8.04
C GLU A 166 -18.45 0.82 -8.16
N TYR A 167 -18.01 0.99 -9.41
CA TYR A 167 -16.69 1.52 -9.72
C TYR A 167 -16.78 3.01 -10.00
N ALA A 168 -15.67 3.72 -9.78
CA ALA A 168 -15.57 5.13 -10.07
C ALA A 168 -15.82 5.45 -11.56
N THR A 169 -16.47 6.58 -11.80
CA THR A 169 -16.69 7.10 -13.16
C THR A 169 -15.38 7.62 -13.75
N ASP A 170 -15.22 7.58 -15.08
CA ASP A 170 -14.04 8.16 -15.74
C ASP A 170 -13.88 9.64 -15.41
N LYS A 171 -15.00 10.35 -15.23
CA LYS A 171 -15.02 11.77 -14.86
C LYS A 171 -14.46 12.02 -13.46
N SER A 172 -14.71 11.14 -12.49
CA SER A 172 -14.11 11.24 -11.16
C SER A 172 -12.63 10.88 -11.20
N ILE A 173 -12.27 9.80 -11.91
CA ILE A 173 -10.87 9.36 -12.07
C ILE A 173 -10.01 10.48 -12.70
N LYS A 174 -10.46 11.08 -13.82
CA LYS A 174 -9.77 12.18 -14.52
C LYS A 174 -9.52 13.42 -13.65
N LYS A 175 -10.34 13.62 -12.61
CA LYS A 175 -10.18 14.72 -11.65
C LYS A 175 -9.21 14.38 -10.53
N GLU A 176 -9.07 13.11 -10.17
CA GLU A 176 -8.32 12.68 -8.99
C GLU A 176 -6.85 12.43 -9.29
N VAL A 177 -6.53 11.79 -10.42
CA VAL A 177 -5.17 11.34 -10.75
C VAL A 177 -4.66 11.93 -12.06
N HIS A 178 -3.32 12.07 -12.17
CA HIS A 178 -2.68 12.52 -13.42
C HIS A 178 -2.73 11.45 -14.50
N ASP A 179 -2.24 10.24 -14.18
CA ASP A 179 -2.30 9.08 -15.08
C ASP A 179 -3.67 8.38 -14.98
N TYR A 180 -4.71 9.12 -15.37
CA TYR A 180 -6.08 8.63 -15.34
C TYR A 180 -6.31 7.47 -16.31
N GLN A 181 -5.53 7.38 -17.39
CA GLN A 181 -5.72 6.34 -18.39
C GLN A 181 -5.33 4.97 -17.82
N ARG A 182 -4.22 4.88 -17.06
CA ARG A 182 -3.85 3.65 -16.35
C ARG A 182 -4.93 3.21 -15.36
N VAL A 183 -5.55 4.15 -14.63
CA VAL A 183 -6.63 3.83 -13.69
C VAL A 183 -7.91 3.38 -14.41
N ILE A 184 -8.28 4.02 -15.53
CA ILE A 184 -9.42 3.57 -16.35
C ILE A 184 -9.17 2.16 -16.90
N ASN A 185 -7.98 1.90 -17.44
CA ASN A 185 -7.59 0.58 -17.94
C ASN A 185 -7.60 -0.48 -16.84
N PHE A 186 -7.10 -0.15 -15.64
CA PHE A 186 -7.19 -1.03 -14.47
C PHE A 186 -8.63 -1.30 -14.05
N LYS A 187 -9.50 -0.28 -14.03
CA LYS A 187 -10.93 -0.44 -13.74
C LYS A 187 -11.59 -1.40 -14.74
N GLU A 188 -11.33 -1.23 -16.03
CA GLU A 188 -11.86 -2.13 -17.06
C GLU A 188 -11.37 -3.56 -16.86
N PHE A 189 -10.07 -3.75 -16.62
CA PHE A 189 -9.48 -5.04 -16.27
C PHE A 189 -10.18 -5.67 -15.06
N LEU A 190 -10.27 -4.93 -13.95
CA LEU A 190 -10.88 -5.38 -12.70
C LEU A 190 -12.36 -5.76 -12.90
N SER A 191 -13.11 -4.98 -13.67
CA SER A 191 -14.54 -5.23 -13.93
C SER A 191 -14.81 -6.50 -14.76
N LYS A 192 -13.83 -6.96 -15.54
CA LYS A 192 -13.93 -8.18 -16.35
C LYS A 192 -13.21 -9.37 -15.69
N HIS A 193 -12.44 -9.13 -14.63
CA HIS A 193 -11.61 -10.16 -14.03
C HIS A 193 -12.45 -11.23 -13.32
N PRO A 194 -12.37 -12.52 -13.71
CA PRO A 194 -13.26 -13.57 -13.21
C PRO A 194 -13.13 -13.80 -11.70
N LYS A 195 -11.94 -13.54 -11.15
CA LYS A 195 -11.62 -13.80 -9.73
C LYS A 195 -11.65 -12.56 -8.85
N TYR A 196 -11.32 -11.40 -9.41
CA TYR A 196 -11.02 -10.20 -8.63
C TYR A 196 -12.02 -9.06 -8.83
N ASN A 197 -13.00 -9.21 -9.72
CA ASN A 197 -14.10 -8.26 -9.78
C ASN A 197 -14.83 -8.21 -8.43
N VAL A 198 -14.57 -7.16 -7.66
CA VAL A 198 -15.07 -6.99 -6.29
C VAL A 198 -16.57 -6.74 -6.25
N LYS A 199 -17.13 -6.07 -7.26
CA LYS A 199 -18.57 -5.83 -7.37
C LYS A 199 -19.37 -7.12 -7.55
N ASN A 200 -18.77 -8.14 -8.19
CA ASN A 200 -19.43 -9.41 -8.47
C ASN A 200 -19.34 -10.42 -7.32
N ASP A 201 -18.59 -10.11 -6.24
CA ASP A 201 -18.54 -10.97 -5.06
C ASP A 201 -19.70 -10.65 -4.11
N THR A 202 -20.89 -11.18 -4.44
CA THR A 202 -22.13 -10.90 -3.70
C THR A 202 -22.03 -11.24 -2.21
N GLU A 203 -21.28 -12.27 -1.84
CA GLU A 203 -21.10 -12.68 -0.45
C GLU A 203 -20.34 -11.61 0.33
N LEU A 204 -19.14 -11.23 -0.15
CA LEU A 204 -18.31 -10.21 0.50
C LEU A 204 -18.95 -8.82 0.47
N VAL A 205 -19.61 -8.45 -0.63
CA VAL A 205 -20.31 -7.16 -0.74
C VAL A 205 -21.48 -7.11 0.23
N THR A 206 -22.27 -8.19 0.35
CA THR A 206 -23.37 -8.26 1.33
C THR A 206 -22.85 -8.20 2.76
N ALA A 207 -21.78 -8.93 3.07
CA ALA A 207 -21.16 -8.91 4.39
C ALA A 207 -20.69 -7.50 4.78
N LEU A 208 -20.05 -6.78 3.85
CA LEU A 208 -19.60 -5.40 4.06
C LEU A 208 -20.77 -4.41 4.22
N ILE A 209 -21.85 -4.58 3.46
CA ILE A 209 -23.05 -3.71 3.60
C ILE A 209 -23.73 -3.93 4.96
N ASN A 210 -23.83 -5.19 5.40
CA ASN A 210 -24.51 -5.54 6.65
C ASN A 210 -23.70 -5.15 7.89
N ASN A 211 -22.37 -5.18 7.79
CA ASN A 211 -21.48 -4.81 8.88
C ASN A 211 -20.31 -3.98 8.34
N PRO A 212 -20.51 -2.68 8.06
CA PRO A 212 -19.49 -1.82 7.45
C PRO A 212 -18.35 -1.60 8.44
N SER A 213 -17.31 -2.42 8.31
CA SER A 213 -16.10 -2.36 9.12
C SER A 213 -14.85 -2.52 8.26
N MET A 214 -13.71 -2.11 8.82
CA MET A 214 -12.42 -2.37 8.20
C MET A 214 -12.19 -3.87 7.99
N THR A 215 -12.46 -4.69 9.00
CA THR A 215 -12.27 -6.14 8.95
C THR A 215 -13.08 -6.79 7.82
N THR A 216 -14.33 -6.38 7.63
CA THR A 216 -15.18 -6.89 6.54
C THR A 216 -14.75 -6.41 5.14
N SER A 217 -14.03 -5.28 5.06
CA SER A 217 -13.51 -4.75 3.79
C SER A 217 -12.21 -5.42 3.34
N VAL A 218 -11.42 -5.96 4.28
CA VAL A 218 -10.08 -6.55 3.99
C VAL A 218 -10.12 -7.59 2.87
N PRO A 219 -11.06 -8.56 2.82
CA PRO A 219 -11.08 -9.53 1.72
C PRO A 219 -11.25 -8.89 0.33
N LEU A 220 -12.04 -7.82 0.22
CA LEU A 220 -12.22 -7.07 -1.03
C LEU A 220 -10.96 -6.28 -1.37
N TRP A 221 -10.30 -5.67 -0.39
CA TRP A 221 -9.00 -5.02 -0.60
C TRP A 221 -7.90 -5.99 -1.03
N GLN A 222 -7.87 -7.19 -0.46
CA GLN A 222 -6.96 -8.24 -0.91
C GLN A 222 -7.22 -8.67 -2.36
N LYS A 223 -8.48 -8.60 -2.84
CA LYS A 223 -8.79 -8.87 -4.25
C LYS A 223 -8.29 -7.75 -5.15
N THR A 224 -8.58 -6.50 -4.82
CA THR A 224 -8.14 -5.36 -5.65
C THR A 224 -6.63 -5.23 -5.69
N SER A 225 -5.92 -5.50 -4.59
CA SER A 225 -4.46 -5.40 -4.60
C SER A 225 -3.78 -6.54 -5.39
N LYS A 226 -4.31 -7.78 -5.32
CA LYS A 226 -3.86 -8.88 -6.21
C LYS A 226 -4.19 -8.64 -7.67
N ALA A 227 -5.36 -8.07 -7.97
CA ALA A 227 -5.67 -7.61 -9.32
C ALA A 227 -4.71 -6.52 -9.78
N GLY A 228 -4.28 -5.66 -8.85
CA GLY A 228 -3.22 -4.69 -9.07
C GLY A 228 -1.94 -5.35 -9.54
N LEU A 229 -1.44 -6.35 -8.82
CA LEU A 229 -0.22 -7.07 -9.21
C LEU A 229 -0.37 -7.72 -10.59
N ASP A 230 -1.49 -8.40 -10.82
CA ASP A 230 -1.83 -9.02 -12.09
C ASP A 230 -1.80 -8.00 -13.24
N TYR A 231 -2.56 -6.92 -13.10
CA TYR A 231 -2.58 -5.84 -14.07
C TYR A 231 -1.20 -5.24 -14.32
N GLN A 232 -0.44 -4.93 -13.27
CA GLN A 232 0.84 -4.24 -13.42
C GLN A 232 1.90 -5.11 -14.06
N LEU A 233 2.02 -6.37 -13.62
CA LEU A 233 3.04 -7.28 -14.09
C LEU A 233 2.70 -7.84 -15.47
N PHE A 234 1.43 -8.21 -15.72
CA PHE A 234 1.02 -8.98 -16.90
C PHE A 234 0.40 -8.14 -18.02
N VAL A 235 -0.39 -7.11 -17.67
CA VAL A 235 -1.11 -6.29 -18.66
C VAL A 235 -0.32 -5.02 -19.00
N ASN A 236 0.01 -4.23 -17.97
CA ASN A 236 0.74 -2.97 -18.12
C ASN A 236 2.25 -3.22 -18.33
N LYS A 237 2.77 -4.35 -17.85
CA LYS A 237 4.18 -4.78 -17.94
C LYS A 237 5.15 -3.70 -17.45
N ALA A 238 4.79 -3.03 -16.36
CA ALA A 238 5.59 -1.99 -15.73
C ALA A 238 6.25 -2.52 -14.46
N PRO A 239 7.41 -1.98 -14.06
CA PRO A 239 8.09 -2.42 -12.84
C PRO A 239 7.22 -2.29 -11.58
N VAL A 240 7.16 -3.39 -10.83
CA VAL A 240 6.62 -3.44 -9.47
C VAL A 240 7.78 -3.53 -8.49
N HIS A 241 7.84 -2.57 -7.59
CA HIS A 241 8.84 -2.50 -6.52
C HIS A 241 8.18 -3.00 -5.22
N PHE A 242 8.57 -4.18 -4.76
CA PHE A 242 7.97 -4.83 -3.60
C PHE A 242 8.93 -4.77 -2.40
N LEU A 243 8.53 -4.06 -1.35
CA LEU A 243 9.29 -3.90 -0.12
C LEU A 243 9.08 -5.13 0.78
N VAL A 244 10.16 -5.82 1.15
CA VAL A 244 10.13 -7.10 1.88
C VAL A 244 10.62 -6.97 3.32
N ASP A 245 10.85 -5.77 3.84
CA ASP A 245 11.59 -5.51 5.09
C ASP A 245 11.19 -6.43 6.25
N THR A 246 9.95 -6.32 6.75
CA THR A 246 9.50 -7.14 7.87
C THR A 246 8.99 -8.51 7.44
N ILE A 247 8.37 -8.61 6.26
CA ILE A 247 7.62 -9.81 5.83
C ILE A 247 8.48 -10.84 5.09
N GLY A 248 9.61 -10.42 4.53
CA GLY A 248 10.56 -11.29 3.82
C GLY A 248 11.36 -12.15 4.78
N ASP A 249 11.55 -11.68 6.01
CA ASP A 249 12.33 -12.39 7.03
C ASP A 249 11.46 -13.39 7.83
N ASP A 250 10.13 -13.20 7.81
CA ASP A 250 9.16 -14.03 8.51
C ASP A 250 8.19 -14.75 7.56
N ILE A 251 8.78 -15.56 6.66
CA ILE A 251 8.04 -16.38 5.69
C ILE A 251 7.09 -17.37 6.38
N ASP A 252 7.43 -17.91 7.55
CA ASP A 252 6.56 -18.86 8.28
C ASP A 252 5.23 -18.23 8.67
N THR A 253 5.26 -16.99 9.19
CA THR A 253 4.03 -16.25 9.49
C THR A 253 3.25 -15.94 8.22
N VAL A 254 3.93 -15.54 7.14
CA VAL A 254 3.30 -15.34 5.82
C VAL A 254 2.58 -16.61 5.35
N ILE A 255 3.16 -17.79 5.54
CA ILE A 255 2.58 -19.07 5.10
C ILE A 255 1.40 -19.49 5.97
N SER A 256 1.52 -19.36 7.29
CA SER A 256 0.48 -19.73 8.26
C SER A 256 -0.79 -18.88 8.15
N LYS A 257 -0.67 -17.67 7.58
CA LYS A 257 -1.74 -16.67 7.44
C LYS A 257 -2.28 -16.21 8.80
N GLN A 258 -1.46 -16.30 9.85
CA GLN A 258 -1.79 -15.81 11.20
C GLN A 258 -1.08 -14.49 11.48
N GLY A 259 -1.58 -13.69 12.42
CA GLY A 259 -1.00 -12.38 12.76
C GLY A 259 -0.78 -11.51 11.52
N HIS A 260 0.42 -10.95 11.36
CA HIS A 260 0.79 -10.15 10.18
C HIS A 260 0.79 -10.96 8.87
N GLY A 261 0.79 -12.29 8.94
CA GLY A 261 0.61 -13.20 7.81
C GLY A 261 -0.78 -13.12 7.17
N ALA A 262 -1.79 -12.64 7.91
CA ALA A 262 -3.13 -12.38 7.38
C ALA A 262 -3.22 -11.05 6.60
N SER A 263 -2.17 -10.22 6.64
CA SER A 263 -2.16 -8.90 5.99
C SER A 263 -2.34 -8.98 4.47
N ILE A 264 -2.74 -7.85 3.88
CA ILE A 264 -2.84 -7.70 2.42
C ILE A 264 -1.48 -7.99 1.79
N THR A 265 -0.41 -7.39 2.31
CA THR A 265 0.96 -7.56 1.79
C THR A 265 1.46 -8.99 1.89
N SER A 266 1.18 -9.71 2.99
CA SER A 266 1.49 -11.15 3.08
C SER A 266 0.70 -11.95 2.04
N SER A 267 -0.55 -11.56 1.75
CA SER A 267 -1.37 -12.19 0.72
C SER A 267 -0.88 -11.93 -0.71
N GLU A 268 -0.27 -10.76 -0.94
CA GLU A 268 0.43 -10.37 -2.16
C GLU A 268 1.73 -11.15 -2.33
N LEU A 269 2.56 -11.28 -1.27
CA LEU A 269 3.80 -12.06 -1.32
C LEU A 269 3.51 -13.53 -1.64
N ARG A 270 2.49 -14.14 -1.00
CA ARG A 270 2.01 -15.47 -1.38
C ARG A 270 1.54 -15.54 -2.83
N TRP A 271 0.97 -14.45 -3.36
CA TRP A 271 0.56 -14.39 -4.76
C TRP A 271 1.76 -14.37 -5.69
N LEU A 272 2.76 -13.54 -5.41
CA LEU A 272 4.00 -13.46 -6.17
C LEU A 272 4.73 -14.81 -6.16
N TYR A 273 4.83 -15.47 -5.01
CA TYR A 273 5.43 -16.80 -4.91
C TYR A 273 4.74 -17.84 -5.83
N ARG A 274 3.41 -17.79 -5.96
CA ARG A 274 2.67 -18.70 -6.87
C ARG A 274 2.94 -18.43 -8.35
N HIS A 275 3.40 -17.22 -8.71
CA HIS A 275 3.67 -16.80 -10.08
C HIS A 275 5.17 -16.58 -10.35
N LYS A 276 6.06 -16.92 -9.41
CA LYS A 276 7.50 -16.64 -9.49
C LYS A 276 8.19 -17.18 -10.73
N ASP A 277 7.60 -18.22 -11.34
CA ASP A 277 8.17 -18.90 -12.50
C ASP A 277 7.74 -18.28 -13.83
N THR A 278 6.72 -17.39 -13.83
CA THR A 278 6.27 -16.71 -15.05
C THR A 278 7.29 -15.67 -15.50
N LYS A 279 7.33 -15.43 -16.81
CA LYS A 279 8.24 -14.45 -17.43
C LYS A 279 8.00 -13.04 -16.87
N GLU A 280 6.73 -12.64 -16.78
CA GLU A 280 6.32 -11.31 -16.35
C GLU A 280 6.75 -11.00 -14.91
N VAL A 281 6.68 -11.99 -14.01
CA VAL A 281 7.16 -11.80 -12.63
C VAL A 281 8.68 -11.68 -12.62
N LYS A 282 9.40 -12.54 -13.33
CA LYS A 282 10.87 -12.50 -13.39
C LYS A 282 11.40 -11.18 -13.95
N GLU A 283 10.73 -10.61 -14.94
CA GLU A 283 11.17 -9.38 -15.62
C GLU A 283 10.70 -8.10 -14.91
N ASN A 284 9.48 -8.07 -14.39
CA ASN A 284 8.85 -6.83 -13.93
C ASN A 284 8.82 -6.66 -12.40
N LEU A 285 9.06 -7.72 -11.62
CA LEU A 285 9.12 -7.61 -10.15
C LEU A 285 10.55 -7.33 -9.67
N LYS A 286 10.68 -6.37 -8.75
CA LYS A 286 11.94 -6.07 -8.05
C LYS A 286 11.69 -6.06 -6.54
N PHE A 287 12.49 -6.81 -5.79
CA PHE A 287 12.43 -6.80 -4.33
C PHE A 287 13.40 -5.79 -3.73
N TRP A 288 13.01 -5.24 -2.57
CA TRP A 288 13.78 -4.24 -1.85
C TRP A 288 13.72 -4.49 -0.34
N ARG A 289 14.88 -4.39 0.32
CA ARG A 289 15.01 -4.38 1.78
C ARG A 289 15.90 -3.20 2.16
N ASP A 290 15.43 -2.37 3.09
CA ASP A 290 16.08 -1.15 3.57
C ASP A 290 16.55 -0.25 2.41
N GLY A 291 15.69 -0.13 1.39
CA GLY A 291 15.96 0.65 0.18
C GLY A 291 16.96 0.02 -0.79
N LYS A 292 17.54 -1.14 -0.49
CA LYS A 292 18.51 -1.87 -1.34
C LYS A 292 17.85 -3.00 -2.11
N ALA A 293 18.30 -3.25 -3.33
CA ALA A 293 17.77 -4.33 -4.16
C ALA A 293 18.07 -5.71 -3.55
N VAL A 294 17.08 -6.60 -3.60
CA VAL A 294 17.18 -7.99 -3.13
C VAL A 294 16.90 -8.93 -4.30
N PRO A 295 17.72 -9.96 -4.55
CA PRO A 295 17.47 -10.92 -5.63
C PRO A 295 16.26 -11.79 -5.32
N HIS A 296 15.54 -12.21 -6.38
CA HIS A 296 14.37 -13.10 -6.26
C HIS A 296 14.69 -14.39 -5.51
N SER A 297 15.90 -14.94 -5.70
CA SER A 297 16.33 -16.19 -5.05
C SER A 297 16.38 -16.07 -3.53
N GLU A 298 16.72 -14.90 -2.99
CA GLU A 298 16.78 -14.71 -1.54
C GLU A 298 15.40 -14.81 -0.89
N ILE A 299 14.36 -14.36 -1.61
CA ILE A 299 12.99 -14.39 -1.11
C ILE A 299 12.28 -15.69 -1.47
N PHE A 300 12.40 -16.16 -2.72
CA PHE A 300 11.63 -17.29 -3.22
C PHE A 300 12.30 -18.65 -3.09
N ALA A 301 13.62 -18.70 -2.88
CA ALA A 301 14.33 -19.96 -2.59
C ALA A 301 14.39 -20.28 -1.09
N ASP A 302 13.79 -19.44 -0.23
CA ASP A 302 13.66 -19.76 1.19
C ASP A 302 12.95 -21.11 1.36
N THR A 303 13.63 -22.04 2.03
CA THR A 303 13.16 -23.40 2.29
C THR A 303 11.83 -23.45 3.02
N LYS A 304 11.47 -22.41 3.79
CA LYS A 304 10.17 -22.30 4.48
C LYS A 304 8.99 -22.37 3.53
N TRP A 305 9.15 -21.90 2.29
CA TRP A 305 8.12 -22.01 1.26
C TRP A 305 7.72 -23.45 0.91
N SER A 306 8.53 -24.46 1.25
CA SER A 306 8.17 -25.88 1.08
C SER A 306 6.93 -26.27 1.87
N SER A 307 6.68 -25.61 3.00
CA SER A 307 5.47 -25.77 3.82
C SER A 307 4.24 -25.09 3.22
N TYR A 308 4.42 -24.22 2.22
CA TYR A 308 3.33 -23.57 1.52
C TYR A 308 2.80 -24.45 0.39
N GLN A 309 1.57 -24.94 0.56
CA GLN A 309 0.86 -25.78 -0.41
C GLN A 309 -0.23 -24.96 -1.12
N PRO A 310 0.10 -24.15 -2.15
CA PRO A 310 -0.90 -23.39 -2.89
C PRO A 310 -1.75 -24.31 -3.76
N LYS A 311 -3.05 -24.00 -3.90
CA LYS A 311 -3.96 -24.73 -4.80
C LYS A 311 -3.54 -24.69 -6.27
N HIS A 312 -2.86 -23.61 -6.68
CA HIS A 312 -2.40 -23.40 -8.05
C HIS A 312 -1.00 -22.78 -8.04
N ARG A 313 -0.16 -23.21 -8.98
CA ARG A 313 1.12 -22.56 -9.34
C ARG A 313 1.06 -22.21 -10.82
N TYR A 314 1.73 -21.13 -11.20
CA TYR A 314 1.74 -20.58 -12.55
C TYR A 314 3.19 -20.53 -13.05
N SER A 315 3.39 -20.86 -14.31
CA SER A 315 4.69 -20.95 -15.00
C SER A 315 4.57 -20.39 -16.40
#